data_AF-A0A7J4MKD7-F1
#
_entry.id   AF-A0A7J4MKD7-F1
#
_cell.length_a   1.000
_cell.length_b   1.000
_cell.length_c   1.000
_cell.angle_alpha   90.00
_cell.angle_beta   90.00
_cell.angle_gamma   90.00
#
_symmetry.space_group_name_H-M   'P 1'
#
loop_
_entity.id
_entity.type
_entity.pdbx_description
1 polymer ?
#
loop_
_entity_poly.entity_id
_entity_poly.type
_entity_poly.pdbx_seq_one_letter_code
_entity_poly.pdbx_strand_id
1 'polypeptide(L)'
;IHYGALVEDDWDCWTFEVDNHEILRITVEWEEVPSEIEQTHGRPDLIMPDNRMAPIPDLETEVTNGNTKMTWQWRALPVGEYDFCIGGRLNAFQPYQWAGLIAFEGIGPTSPEEFDYSTWQWQGYGMKADNYGSQDLGATSDLMALILSLAILVGLVIEFRNNTTSKSVRYGIFVPGVLILILGGVVSPLWAISGEVQSSEEKNLDELIDSRLDQLWHASHPNTPASSRALHVGSTFGMLDGETLSLRLVADSAWPLDDGRWQLHIPAFYELDFEALIFNKVAEKSAVNPVDDLLDSHSRSFILLAARTLMLDLLMLEALLVVDEVPDSNVIHFETEMVSSGSLGLIKDPTWGTRPIDIPEGRWRLMQENLYPNLISITMLDGIKDDLEFRILIDNEIDHNLLYSSESVQPSSPLLESQYLWVIAGISLVALGIIIETKRRTRAKSILQQFAADNKWN
;
A
#
# COMPACT_ATOMS: atom_id res chain seq x y z
N ILE A 1 12.83 -15.19 27.15
CA ILE A 1 12.68 -16.65 27.30
C ILE A 1 13.76 -17.11 28.26
N HIS A 2 13.37 -17.85 29.31
CA HIS A 2 14.24 -18.36 30.34
C HIS A 2 14.17 -19.89 30.35
N TYR A 3 15.30 -20.54 30.59
CA TYR A 3 15.43 -21.99 30.65
C TYR A 3 15.79 -22.41 32.07
N GLY A 4 15.22 -23.51 32.53
CA GLY A 4 15.49 -24.06 33.84
C GLY A 4 15.17 -25.55 33.92
N ALA A 5 15.44 -26.15 35.07
CA ALA A 5 15.08 -27.53 35.35
C ALA A 5 14.85 -27.70 36.85
N LEU A 6 13.64 -28.12 37.22
CA LEU A 6 13.30 -28.38 38.61
C LEU A 6 13.79 -29.77 39.02
N VAL A 7 14.59 -29.82 40.07
CA VAL A 7 15.15 -31.04 40.65
C VAL A 7 14.58 -31.22 42.05
N GLU A 8 14.02 -32.39 42.33
CA GLU A 8 13.39 -32.70 43.63
C GLU A 8 12.40 -31.61 44.08
N ASP A 9 12.45 -31.20 45.35
CA ASP A 9 11.59 -30.18 45.96
C ASP A 9 12.20 -28.77 45.96
N ASP A 10 13.14 -28.51 45.03
CA ASP A 10 13.73 -27.20 44.84
C ASP A 10 12.71 -26.16 44.35
N TRP A 11 13.07 -24.89 44.56
CA TRP A 11 12.31 -23.73 44.12
C TRP A 11 13.16 -22.88 43.20
N ASP A 12 12.67 -22.69 41.98
CA ASP A 12 13.25 -21.73 41.05
C ASP A 12 12.44 -20.45 41.08
N CYS A 13 13.11 -19.33 41.38
CA CYS A 13 12.48 -18.01 41.47
C CYS A 13 13.19 -16.99 40.59
N TRP A 14 12.42 -16.09 39.96
CA TRP A 14 12.91 -14.98 39.17
C TRP A 14 12.25 -13.70 39.59
N THR A 15 13.08 -12.68 39.76
CA THR A 15 12.64 -11.32 40.00
C THR A 15 12.63 -10.55 38.69
N PHE A 16 11.51 -9.88 38.37
CA PHE A 16 11.40 -9.02 37.20
C PHE A 16 10.52 -7.81 37.49
N GLU A 17 10.81 -6.72 36.79
CA GLU A 17 10.00 -5.50 36.84
C GLU A 17 8.81 -5.64 35.88
N VAL A 18 7.63 -5.30 36.38
CA VAL A 18 6.39 -5.26 35.62
C VAL A 18 5.98 -3.81 35.44
N ASP A 19 6.11 -3.34 34.21
CA ASP A 19 5.65 -2.04 33.76
C ASP A 19 4.11 -1.97 33.69
N ASN A 20 3.57 -0.79 33.37
CA ASN A 20 2.13 -0.64 33.15
C ASN A 20 1.63 -1.68 32.14
N HIS A 21 0.49 -2.32 32.43
CA HIS A 21 -0.08 -3.39 31.61
C HIS A 21 -1.54 -3.62 32.04
N GLU A 22 -2.33 -4.28 31.18
CA GLU A 22 -3.67 -4.74 31.57
C GLU A 22 -3.69 -6.24 31.84
N ILE A 23 -2.88 -6.99 31.08
CA ILE A 23 -2.76 -8.45 31.16
C ILE A 23 -1.30 -8.82 31.30
N LEU A 24 -0.99 -9.64 32.30
CA LEU A 24 0.28 -10.35 32.42
C LEU A 24 0.04 -11.82 32.06
N ARG A 25 0.72 -12.31 31.03
CA ARG A 25 0.73 -13.73 30.65
C ARG A 25 2.08 -14.33 30.96
N ILE A 26 2.10 -15.42 31.71
CA ILE A 26 3.29 -16.24 31.89
C ILE A 26 3.01 -17.59 31.27
N THR A 27 3.84 -17.99 30.32
CA THR A 27 3.76 -19.30 29.68
C THR A 27 4.94 -20.14 30.13
N VAL A 28 4.70 -21.32 30.70
CA VAL A 28 5.71 -22.34 30.98
C VAL A 28 5.45 -23.54 30.09
N GLU A 29 6.50 -24.01 29.43
CA GLU A 29 6.51 -25.23 28.64
C GLU A 29 7.43 -26.24 29.31
N TRP A 30 6.86 -27.40 29.64
CA TRP A 30 7.55 -28.52 30.25
C TRP A 30 7.95 -29.54 29.18
N GLU A 31 9.20 -29.98 29.23
CA GLU A 31 9.70 -31.05 28.36
C GLU A 31 9.17 -32.41 28.82
N GLU A 32 8.96 -33.33 27.87
CA GLU A 32 8.48 -34.69 28.16
C GLU A 32 9.52 -35.49 28.96
N VAL A 33 9.09 -36.08 30.08
CA VAL A 33 9.89 -36.99 30.92
C VAL A 33 9.06 -38.21 31.33
N PRO A 34 9.68 -39.35 31.71
CA PRO A 34 8.94 -40.49 32.24
C PRO A 34 8.08 -40.11 33.45
N SER A 35 6.84 -40.63 33.49
CA SER A 35 5.84 -40.31 34.51
C SER A 35 6.28 -40.55 35.96
N GLU A 36 7.28 -41.42 36.17
CA GLU A 36 7.85 -41.73 37.48
C GLU A 36 8.66 -40.58 38.07
N ILE A 37 9.20 -39.71 37.21
CA ILE A 37 10.04 -38.56 37.60
C ILE A 37 9.41 -37.21 37.20
N GLU A 38 8.17 -37.21 36.70
CA GLU A 38 7.50 -35.99 36.26
C GLU A 38 7.21 -35.01 37.42
N GLN A 39 7.40 -33.72 37.17
CA GLN A 39 7.09 -32.66 38.14
C GLN A 39 5.59 -32.36 38.17
N THR A 40 5.11 -31.76 39.26
CA THR A 40 3.73 -31.29 39.31
C THR A 40 3.59 -29.95 38.60
N HIS A 41 2.76 -29.88 37.56
CA HIS A 41 2.48 -28.61 36.87
C HIS A 41 1.42 -27.78 37.62
N GLY A 42 1.65 -27.59 38.92
CA GLY A 42 0.80 -26.80 39.80
C GLY A 42 0.81 -25.31 39.44
N ARG A 43 -0.09 -24.56 40.08
CA ARG A 43 -0.08 -23.09 39.95
C ARG A 43 1.25 -22.55 40.49
N PRO A 44 1.99 -21.75 39.72
CA PRO A 44 3.20 -21.08 40.21
C PRO A 44 2.85 -19.93 41.14
N ASP A 45 3.80 -19.62 42.02
CA ASP A 45 3.67 -18.53 42.97
C ASP A 45 4.12 -17.23 42.31
N LEU A 46 3.23 -16.24 42.27
CA LEU A 46 3.55 -14.90 41.79
C LEU A 46 3.35 -13.95 42.96
N ILE A 47 4.44 -13.36 43.44
CA ILE A 47 4.49 -12.46 44.59
C ILE A 47 4.55 -11.03 44.07
N MET A 48 3.61 -10.21 44.52
CA MET A 48 3.45 -8.81 44.14
C MET A 48 4.45 -7.90 44.90
N PRO A 49 4.64 -6.64 44.45
CA PRO A 49 5.53 -5.67 45.10
C PRO A 49 5.21 -5.39 46.58
N ASP A 50 3.97 -5.66 47.02
CA ASP A 50 3.53 -5.53 48.41
C ASP A 50 3.77 -6.80 49.26
N ASN A 51 4.54 -7.77 48.74
CA ASN A 51 4.80 -9.09 49.30
C ASN A 51 3.54 -9.94 49.53
N ARG A 52 2.46 -9.70 48.76
CA ARG A 52 1.28 -10.56 48.76
C ARG A 52 1.25 -11.45 47.53
N MET A 53 0.60 -12.60 47.67
CA MET A 53 0.32 -13.48 46.55
C MET A 53 -0.64 -12.84 45.57
N ALA A 54 -0.32 -12.93 44.28
CA ALA A 54 -1.20 -12.49 43.22
C ALA A 54 -2.56 -13.22 43.27
N PRO A 55 -3.65 -12.59 42.78
CA PRO A 55 -4.95 -13.23 42.65
C PRO A 55 -4.87 -14.50 41.79
N ILE A 56 -5.90 -15.34 41.87
CA ILE A 56 -5.98 -16.58 41.09
C ILE A 56 -6.01 -16.23 39.59
N PRO A 57 -5.05 -16.71 38.77
CA PRO A 57 -5.04 -16.46 37.33
C PRO A 57 -6.04 -17.34 36.58
N ASP A 58 -6.37 -16.92 35.37
CA ASP A 58 -6.95 -17.80 34.36
C ASP A 58 -5.86 -18.75 33.83
N LEU A 59 -6.22 -20.02 33.57
CA LEU A 59 -5.29 -21.05 33.12
C LEU A 59 -5.75 -21.64 31.78
N GLU A 60 -4.86 -21.56 30.79
CA GLU A 60 -4.95 -22.30 29.53
C GLU A 60 -3.90 -23.40 29.52
N THR A 61 -4.28 -24.63 29.16
CA THR A 61 -3.37 -25.77 29.06
C THR A 61 -3.46 -26.37 27.66
N GLU A 62 -2.31 -26.53 27.02
CA GLU A 62 -2.16 -27.10 25.68
C GLU A 62 -1.11 -28.21 25.74
N VAL A 63 -1.44 -29.40 25.22
CA VAL A 63 -0.52 -30.54 25.15
C VAL A 63 -0.26 -30.86 23.68
N THR A 64 0.97 -30.66 23.23
CA THR A 64 1.37 -30.88 21.83
C THR A 64 2.66 -31.68 21.77
N ASN A 65 2.66 -32.80 21.04
CA ASN A 65 3.82 -33.66 20.83
C ASN A 65 4.55 -34.09 22.12
N GLY A 66 3.83 -34.34 23.21
CA GLY A 66 4.41 -34.78 24.50
C GLY A 66 4.83 -33.63 25.43
N ASN A 67 4.97 -32.40 24.92
CA ASN A 67 5.23 -31.22 25.74
C ASN A 67 3.92 -30.67 26.34
N THR A 68 3.99 -30.28 27.61
CA THR A 68 2.88 -29.65 28.32
C THR A 68 3.13 -28.16 28.43
N LYS A 69 2.27 -27.36 27.79
CA LYS A 69 2.34 -25.91 27.81
C LYS A 69 1.20 -25.36 28.66
N MET A 70 1.56 -24.57 29.67
CA MET A 70 0.61 -23.92 30.57
C MET A 70 0.77 -22.41 30.49
N THR A 71 -0.33 -21.71 30.27
CA THR A 71 -0.36 -20.25 30.23
C THR A 71 -1.24 -19.74 31.37
N TRP A 72 -0.63 -19.01 32.30
CA TRP A 72 -1.35 -18.31 33.36
C TRP A 72 -1.52 -16.85 32.98
N GLN A 73 -2.72 -16.33 33.20
CA GLN A 73 -3.09 -14.97 32.86
C GLN A 73 -3.63 -14.24 34.08
N TRP A 74 -3.03 -13.09 34.38
CA TRP A 74 -3.49 -12.16 35.40
C TRP A 74 -3.94 -10.84 34.77
N ARG A 75 -4.89 -10.17 35.41
CA ARG A 75 -5.43 -8.88 34.97
C ARG A 75 -5.22 -7.83 36.05
N ALA A 76 -4.94 -6.59 35.62
CA ALA A 76 -4.87 -5.39 36.47
C ALA A 76 -3.97 -5.55 37.71
N LEU A 77 -2.76 -6.10 37.53
CA LEU A 77 -1.78 -6.18 38.60
C LEU A 77 -1.06 -4.83 38.79
N PRO A 78 -0.65 -4.45 40.02
CA PRO A 78 0.07 -3.21 40.25
C PRO A 78 1.44 -3.19 39.55
N VAL A 79 1.93 -2.03 39.15
CA VAL A 79 3.29 -1.88 38.62
C VAL A 79 4.34 -2.07 39.72
N GLY A 80 5.50 -2.60 39.37
CA GLY A 80 6.65 -2.76 40.28
C GLY A 80 7.39 -4.07 40.09
N GLU A 81 8.23 -4.42 41.07
CA GLU A 81 9.04 -5.64 41.07
C GLU A 81 8.23 -6.86 41.57
N TYR A 82 8.26 -7.94 40.81
CA TYR A 82 7.57 -9.19 41.09
C TYR A 82 8.55 -10.34 41.24
N ASP A 83 8.21 -11.30 42.11
CA ASP A 83 8.89 -12.59 42.17
C ASP A 83 7.97 -13.70 41.66
N PHE A 84 8.42 -14.39 40.62
CA PHE A 84 7.76 -15.58 40.09
C PHE A 84 8.53 -16.81 40.53
N CYS A 85 7.86 -17.77 41.15
CA CYS A 85 8.45 -18.96 41.71
C CYS A 85 7.70 -20.24 41.29
N ILE A 86 8.45 -21.28 40.93
CA ILE A 86 7.91 -22.60 40.65
C ILE A 86 8.54 -23.59 41.63
N GLY A 87 7.70 -24.35 42.33
CA GLY A 87 8.13 -25.37 43.29
C GLY A 87 8.08 -26.78 42.73
N GLY A 88 9.11 -27.58 43.02
CA GLY A 88 9.19 -28.99 42.65
C GLY A 88 8.59 -29.95 43.67
N ARG A 89 8.59 -31.24 43.34
CA ARG A 89 8.20 -32.35 44.22
C ARG A 89 9.38 -33.30 44.44
N LEU A 90 9.51 -33.80 45.67
CA LEU A 90 10.46 -34.87 46.03
C LEU A 90 10.44 -36.04 45.01
N ASN A 91 11.64 -36.49 44.63
CA ASN A 91 11.89 -37.55 43.65
C ASN A 91 11.38 -37.26 42.21
N ALA A 92 11.23 -35.99 41.84
CA ALA A 92 10.91 -35.58 40.47
C ALA A 92 12.04 -34.76 39.83
N PHE A 93 12.06 -34.72 38.50
CA PHE A 93 12.97 -33.96 37.66
C PHE A 93 12.28 -33.62 36.35
N GLN A 94 12.18 -32.33 36.01
CA GLN A 94 11.66 -31.93 34.70
C GLN A 94 12.26 -30.60 34.23
N PRO A 95 12.85 -30.56 33.02
CA PRO A 95 13.24 -29.33 32.36
C PRO A 95 12.02 -28.51 31.94
N TYR A 96 12.17 -27.19 31.94
CA TYR A 96 11.16 -26.27 31.45
C TYR A 96 11.79 -25.03 30.81
N GLN A 97 11.00 -24.38 29.98
CA GLN A 97 11.26 -23.02 29.53
C GLN A 97 10.05 -22.14 29.83
N TRP A 98 10.29 -20.88 30.11
CA TRP A 98 9.20 -19.94 30.34
C TRP A 98 9.44 -18.57 29.71
N ALA A 99 8.33 -17.90 29.42
CA ALA A 99 8.30 -16.55 28.92
C ALA A 99 7.15 -15.77 29.55
N GLY A 100 7.47 -14.56 30.03
CA GLY A 100 6.48 -13.56 30.42
C GLY A 100 6.19 -12.64 29.24
N LEU A 101 4.92 -12.27 29.08
CA LEU A 101 4.45 -11.29 28.11
C LEU A 101 3.45 -10.38 28.83
N ILE A 102 3.72 -9.09 28.83
CA ILE A 102 2.73 -8.08 29.20
C ILE A 102 1.98 -7.65 27.94
N ALA A 103 0.67 -7.54 28.07
CA ALA A 103 -0.21 -7.03 27.03
C ALA A 103 -1.10 -5.95 27.61
N PHE A 104 -1.40 -4.95 26.80
CA PHE A 104 -2.50 -4.04 27.03
C PHE A 104 -3.67 -4.61 26.23
N GLU A 105 -4.81 -4.91 26.88
CA GLU A 105 -6.06 -4.90 26.13
C GLU A 105 -6.25 -3.45 25.67
N GLY A 106 -6.77 -3.28 24.45
CA GLY A 106 -6.63 -2.02 23.72
C GLY A 106 -7.12 -0.82 24.54
N ILE A 107 -6.44 0.32 24.37
CA ILE A 107 -6.93 1.64 24.80
C ILE A 107 -8.11 2.02 23.88
N GLY A 108 -9.19 1.26 24.01
CA GLY A 108 -10.52 1.60 23.51
C GLY A 108 -11.26 2.34 24.62
N PRO A 109 -12.20 3.23 24.27
CA PRO A 109 -13.03 3.91 25.25
C PRO A 109 -13.71 2.90 26.18
N THR A 110 -13.47 3.03 27.48
CA THR A 110 -14.00 2.13 28.53
C THR A 110 -15.29 2.64 29.15
N SER A 111 -15.67 3.87 28.81
CA SER A 111 -16.97 4.45 29.18
C SER A 111 -17.65 5.11 27.97
N PRO A 112 -19.00 5.15 27.93
CA PRO A 112 -19.76 5.82 26.87
C PRO A 112 -19.41 7.29 26.66
N GLU A 113 -18.85 7.97 27.67
CA GLU A 113 -18.42 9.37 27.55
C GLU A 113 -17.05 9.56 26.86
N GLU A 114 -16.27 8.48 26.74
CA GLU A 114 -15.00 8.46 26.00
C GLU A 114 -15.22 8.18 24.50
N PHE A 115 -16.44 7.83 24.10
CA PHE A 115 -16.86 7.79 22.70
C PHE A 115 -17.24 9.21 22.28
N ASP A 116 -16.44 9.82 21.40
CA ASP A 116 -16.74 11.14 20.82
C ASP A 116 -17.89 11.06 19.79
N TYR A 117 -18.32 9.85 19.40
CA TYR A 117 -19.26 9.61 18.28
C TYR A 117 -18.82 10.26 16.96
N SER A 118 -17.62 10.83 16.90
CA SER A 118 -16.98 11.29 15.68
C SER A 118 -16.43 10.05 15.00
N THR A 119 -17.17 9.53 14.02
CA THR A 119 -16.64 8.52 13.12
C THR A 119 -15.43 9.12 12.42
N TRP A 120 -14.22 8.76 12.84
CA TRP A 120 -13.02 9.11 12.10
C TRP A 120 -13.01 8.28 10.84
N GLN A 121 -13.61 8.85 9.79
CA GLN A 121 -13.43 8.40 8.43
C GLN A 121 -11.94 8.35 8.14
N TRP A 122 -11.49 7.36 7.38
CA TRP A 122 -10.10 7.29 6.95
C TRP A 122 -9.70 8.60 6.25
N GLN A 123 -8.59 9.19 6.68
CA GLN A 123 -8.12 10.49 6.18
C GLN A 123 -6.77 10.41 5.47
N GLY A 124 -6.32 9.23 5.06
CA GLY A 124 -4.97 9.03 4.48
C GLY A 124 -3.85 9.30 5.47
N TYR A 125 -3.36 8.25 6.15
CA TYR A 125 -2.32 8.39 7.18
C TYR A 125 -0.90 8.27 6.61
N GLY A 126 -0.73 7.82 5.36
CA GLY A 126 0.55 7.62 4.70
C GLY A 126 1.09 8.87 4.00
N MET A 127 0.25 9.87 3.72
CA MET A 127 0.70 11.16 3.19
C MET A 127 1.49 11.93 4.24
N LYS A 128 2.71 12.32 3.90
CA LYS A 128 3.60 13.13 4.75
C LYS A 128 4.16 14.36 4.04
N ALA A 129 4.02 14.44 2.73
CA ALA A 129 4.29 15.66 2.00
C ALA A 129 3.33 16.78 2.42
N ASP A 130 3.78 18.03 2.31
CA ASP A 130 2.96 19.20 2.58
C ASP A 130 2.25 19.64 1.28
N ASN A 131 1.02 20.13 1.40
CA ASN A 131 0.34 20.75 0.27
C ASN A 131 1.03 22.06 -0.16
N TYR A 132 1.86 22.65 0.71
CA TYR A 132 2.61 23.84 0.38
C TYR A 132 3.67 23.55 -0.69
N GLY A 133 3.43 24.06 -1.90
CA GLY A 133 4.29 23.79 -3.06
C GLY A 133 3.85 22.59 -3.89
N SER A 134 2.62 22.09 -3.66
CA SER A 134 2.02 21.06 -4.50
C SER A 134 1.97 21.49 -5.98
N GLN A 135 2.20 20.53 -6.87
CA GLN A 135 2.04 20.71 -8.30
C GLN A 135 0.84 19.90 -8.78
N ASP A 136 -0.11 20.57 -9.43
CA ASP A 136 -1.28 19.92 -10.01
C ASP A 136 -0.86 19.01 -11.16
N LEU A 137 -1.34 17.78 -11.14
CA LEU A 137 -1.17 16.81 -12.21
C LEU A 137 -2.42 16.84 -13.08
N GLY A 138 -2.27 17.35 -14.30
CA GLY A 138 -3.33 17.33 -15.29
C GLY A 138 -3.23 16.12 -16.20
N ALA A 139 -4.35 15.69 -16.76
CA ALA A 139 -4.31 14.87 -17.98
C ALA A 139 -3.51 15.64 -19.04
N THR A 140 -2.55 14.98 -19.69
CA THR A 140 -1.62 15.66 -20.59
C THR A 140 -2.39 16.39 -21.70
N SER A 141 -1.90 17.56 -22.12
CA SER A 141 -2.47 18.31 -23.26
C SER A 141 -2.28 17.64 -24.63
N ASP A 142 -1.94 16.35 -24.63
CA ASP A 142 -1.52 15.54 -25.78
C ASP A 142 -2.61 15.43 -26.84
N LEU A 143 -3.88 15.47 -26.45
CA LEU A 143 -4.99 15.51 -27.38
C LEU A 143 -4.96 16.78 -28.26
N MET A 144 -4.63 17.93 -27.68
CA MET A 144 -4.56 19.19 -28.43
C MET A 144 -3.37 19.21 -29.38
N ALA A 145 -2.21 18.71 -28.92
CA ALA A 145 -1.02 18.55 -29.75
C ALA A 145 -1.29 17.61 -30.94
N LEU A 146 -1.98 16.50 -30.71
CA LEU A 146 -2.41 15.55 -31.73
C LEU A 146 -3.33 16.19 -32.77
N ILE A 147 -4.41 16.84 -32.32
CA ILE A 147 -5.39 17.50 -33.19
C ILE A 147 -4.73 18.58 -34.06
N LEU A 148 -3.89 19.43 -33.44
CA LEU A 148 -3.19 20.49 -34.15
C LEU A 148 -2.24 19.92 -35.22
N SER A 149 -1.47 18.89 -34.86
CA SER A 149 -0.53 18.24 -35.77
C SER A 149 -1.24 17.58 -36.95
N LEU A 150 -2.38 16.93 -36.70
CA LEU A 150 -3.20 16.31 -37.74
C LEU A 150 -3.80 17.36 -38.69
N ALA A 151 -4.30 18.48 -38.15
CA ALA A 151 -4.82 19.59 -38.95
C ALA A 151 -3.73 20.19 -39.87
N ILE A 152 -2.51 20.36 -39.34
CA ILE A 152 -1.35 20.82 -40.12
C ILE A 152 -1.01 19.81 -41.22
N LEU A 153 -0.91 18.52 -40.90
CA LEU A 153 -0.61 17.48 -41.89
C LEU A 153 -1.63 17.44 -43.02
N VAL A 154 -2.93 17.57 -42.73
CA VAL A 154 -3.98 17.65 -43.75
C VAL A 154 -3.80 18.90 -44.63
N GLY A 155 -3.52 20.05 -44.03
CA GLY A 155 -3.20 21.28 -44.76
C GLY A 155 -2.00 21.11 -45.69
N LEU A 156 -0.96 20.40 -45.24
CA LEU A 156 0.23 20.12 -46.05
C LEU A 156 -0.07 19.20 -47.23
N VAL A 157 -0.92 18.18 -47.07
CA VAL A 157 -1.32 17.30 -48.18
C VAL A 157 -2.04 18.09 -49.28
N ILE A 158 -2.92 19.03 -48.90
CA ILE A 158 -3.62 19.92 -49.84
C ILE A 158 -2.62 20.80 -50.58
N GLU A 159 -1.71 21.43 -49.83
CA GLU A 159 -0.67 22.29 -50.41
C GLU A 159 0.23 21.50 -51.37
N PHE A 160 0.62 20.28 -51.01
CA PHE A 160 1.47 19.41 -51.83
C PHE A 160 0.81 19.01 -53.15
N ARG A 161 -0.50 18.77 -53.14
CA ARG A 161 -1.27 18.41 -54.34
C ARG A 161 -1.34 19.57 -55.33
N ASN A 162 -1.43 20.79 -54.83
CA ASN A 162 -1.55 21.98 -55.68
C ASN A 162 -0.19 22.45 -56.22
N ASN A 163 0.91 22.12 -55.53
CA ASN A 163 2.16 22.85 -55.72
C ASN A 163 3.39 21.96 -56.00
N THR A 164 4.00 22.14 -57.18
CA THR A 164 5.31 21.56 -57.51
C THR A 164 6.40 22.22 -56.65
N THR A 165 7.21 21.39 -55.97
CA THR A 165 8.28 21.82 -55.05
C THR A 165 9.66 21.48 -55.63
N SER A 166 10.67 22.28 -55.29
CA SER A 166 12.07 21.95 -55.59
C SER A 166 12.46 20.61 -54.96
N LYS A 167 13.22 19.75 -55.66
CA LYS A 167 13.76 18.51 -55.06
C LYS A 167 14.56 18.80 -53.79
N SER A 168 15.38 19.85 -53.79
CA SER A 168 16.21 20.20 -52.63
C SER A 168 15.40 20.70 -51.44
N VAL A 169 14.35 21.49 -51.66
CA VAL A 169 13.49 21.99 -50.57
C VAL A 169 12.59 20.86 -50.04
N ARG A 170 12.07 20.02 -50.95
CA ARG A 170 11.25 18.86 -50.62
C ARG A 170 12.00 17.88 -49.72
N TYR A 171 13.15 17.39 -50.15
CA TYR A 171 13.88 16.37 -49.39
C TYR A 171 14.77 16.93 -48.28
N GLY A 172 15.19 18.20 -48.36
CA GLY A 172 16.11 18.79 -47.39
C GLY A 172 15.44 19.49 -46.21
N ILE A 173 14.22 20.00 -46.36
CA ILE A 173 13.55 20.79 -45.31
C ILE A 173 12.15 20.24 -45.04
N PHE A 174 11.35 20.05 -46.09
CA PHE A 174 9.93 19.75 -45.93
C PHE A 174 9.69 18.32 -45.40
N VAL A 175 10.29 17.30 -46.02
CA VAL A 175 10.15 15.89 -45.58
C VAL A 175 10.68 15.70 -44.15
N PRO A 176 11.88 16.19 -43.78
CA PRO A 176 12.31 16.14 -42.38
C PRO A 176 11.35 16.83 -41.41
N GLY A 177 10.83 18.01 -41.75
CA GLY A 177 9.85 18.72 -40.92
C GLY A 177 8.55 17.92 -40.72
N VAL A 178 8.06 17.28 -41.78
CA VAL A 178 6.89 16.38 -41.70
C VAL A 178 7.18 15.15 -40.83
N LEU A 179 8.35 14.53 -40.97
CA LEU A 179 8.73 13.36 -40.14
C LEU A 179 8.82 13.73 -38.66
N ILE A 180 9.44 14.87 -38.35
CA ILE A 180 9.51 15.39 -36.98
C ILE A 180 8.10 15.65 -36.43
N LEU A 181 7.22 16.24 -37.24
CA LEU A 181 5.85 16.53 -36.83
C LEU A 181 5.00 15.26 -36.69
N ILE A 182 5.24 14.22 -37.48
CA ILE A 182 4.61 12.91 -37.27
C ILE A 182 5.11 12.28 -35.97
N LEU A 183 6.42 12.28 -35.72
CA LEU A 183 6.99 11.69 -34.49
C LEU A 183 6.52 12.43 -33.23
N GLY A 184 6.72 13.75 -33.16
CA GLY A 184 6.36 14.54 -31.99
C GLY A 184 4.88 14.89 -31.89
N GLY A 185 4.18 15.00 -33.01
CA GLY A 185 2.79 15.46 -33.04
C GLY A 185 1.74 14.38 -33.25
N VAL A 186 2.14 13.15 -33.59
CA VAL A 186 1.20 12.03 -33.77
C VAL A 186 1.64 10.82 -32.97
N VAL A 187 2.86 10.32 -33.19
CA VAL A 187 3.33 9.08 -32.57
C VAL A 187 3.50 9.23 -31.05
N SER A 188 4.19 10.28 -30.60
CA SER A 188 4.40 10.54 -29.17
C SER A 188 3.09 10.76 -28.39
N PRO A 189 2.15 11.62 -28.84
CA PRO A 189 0.89 11.78 -28.12
C PRO A 189 0.01 10.52 -28.15
N LEU A 190 0.02 9.75 -29.24
CA LEU A 190 -0.68 8.46 -29.26
C LEU A 190 -0.07 7.44 -28.29
N TRP A 191 1.25 7.48 -28.09
CA TRP A 191 1.92 6.65 -27.09
C TRP A 191 1.50 7.01 -25.68
N ALA A 192 1.51 8.30 -25.33
CA ALA A 192 1.05 8.78 -24.03
C ALA A 192 -0.41 8.40 -23.76
N ILE A 193 -1.31 8.68 -24.72
CA ILE A 193 -2.74 8.31 -24.62
C ILE A 193 -2.91 6.80 -24.47
N SER A 194 -2.10 5.99 -25.17
CA SER A 194 -2.14 4.55 -25.02
C SER A 194 -1.66 4.09 -23.64
N GLY A 195 -0.73 4.83 -23.03
CA GLY A 195 -0.29 4.58 -21.65
C GLY A 195 -1.41 4.84 -20.65
N GLU A 196 -2.19 5.91 -20.82
CA GLU A 196 -3.26 6.26 -19.88
C GLU A 196 -4.45 5.28 -19.83
N VAL A 197 -4.58 4.40 -20.83
CA VAL A 197 -5.66 3.41 -20.95
C VAL A 197 -5.36 2.20 -20.06
N GLN A 198 -6.32 1.84 -19.21
CA GLN A 198 -6.25 0.65 -18.36
C GLN A 198 -6.08 -0.63 -19.20
N SER A 199 -5.06 -1.41 -18.87
CA SER A 199 -4.84 -2.75 -19.44
C SER A 199 -5.90 -3.74 -18.93
N SER A 200 -6.17 -4.82 -19.68
CA SER A 200 -7.11 -5.87 -19.25
C SER A 200 -6.62 -6.68 -18.04
N GLU A 201 -5.32 -6.65 -17.76
CA GLU A 201 -4.70 -7.34 -16.63
C GLU A 201 -4.46 -6.41 -15.42
N GLU A 202 -4.64 -5.10 -15.63
CA GLU A 202 -4.39 -4.07 -14.63
C GLU A 202 -5.67 -3.76 -13.85
N LYS A 203 -5.58 -3.75 -12.52
CA LYS A 203 -6.71 -3.44 -11.65
C LYS A 203 -6.79 -1.94 -11.39
N ASN A 204 -7.98 -1.40 -11.18
CA ASN A 204 -8.14 -0.11 -10.49
C ASN A 204 -8.19 -0.32 -8.97
N LEU A 205 -8.25 0.77 -8.20
CA LEU A 205 -8.30 0.72 -6.74
C LEU A 205 -9.49 -0.10 -6.20
N ASP A 206 -10.68 0.10 -6.78
CA ASP A 206 -11.90 -0.60 -6.35
C ASP A 206 -11.79 -2.11 -6.59
N GLU A 207 -11.27 -2.51 -7.76
CA GLU A 207 -11.03 -3.91 -8.12
C GLU A 207 -9.96 -4.56 -7.24
N LEU A 208 -8.92 -3.80 -6.84
CA LEU A 208 -7.92 -4.28 -5.88
C LEU A 208 -8.57 -4.52 -4.51
N ILE A 209 -9.35 -3.56 -4.00
CA ILE A 209 -10.02 -3.67 -2.71
C ILE A 209 -11.03 -4.81 -2.72
N ASP A 210 -11.84 -4.96 -3.77
CA ASP A 210 -12.83 -6.04 -3.88
C ASP A 210 -12.16 -7.42 -3.88
N SER A 211 -11.10 -7.58 -4.69
CA SER A 211 -10.28 -8.79 -4.73
C SER A 211 -9.65 -9.09 -3.37
N ARG A 212 -9.22 -8.06 -2.63
CA ARG A 212 -8.64 -8.18 -1.29
C ARG A 212 -9.69 -8.60 -0.27
N LEU A 213 -10.88 -8.01 -0.31
CA LEU A 213 -12.01 -8.37 0.55
C LEU A 213 -12.46 -9.81 0.32
N ASP A 214 -12.52 -10.28 -0.93
CA ASP A 214 -12.81 -11.68 -1.25
C ASP A 214 -11.79 -12.64 -0.64
N GLN A 215 -10.50 -12.31 -0.74
CA GLN A 215 -9.44 -13.11 -0.13
C GLN A 215 -9.57 -13.16 1.40
N LEU A 216 -9.85 -12.02 2.04
CA LEU A 216 -10.02 -11.93 3.49
C LEU A 216 -11.30 -12.62 3.99
N TRP A 217 -12.37 -12.64 3.18
CA TRP A 217 -13.58 -13.41 3.47
C TRP A 217 -13.25 -14.90 3.60
N HIS A 218 -12.47 -15.44 2.66
CA HIS A 218 -12.02 -16.83 2.71
C HIS A 218 -11.01 -17.09 3.84
N ALA A 219 -10.07 -16.18 4.08
CA ALA A 219 -9.06 -16.32 5.12
C ALA A 219 -9.65 -16.27 6.55
N SER A 220 -10.73 -15.51 6.74
CA SER A 220 -11.43 -15.36 8.03
C SER A 220 -12.34 -16.54 8.39
N HIS A 221 -12.60 -17.45 7.44
CA HIS A 221 -13.50 -18.58 7.67
C HIS A 221 -12.96 -19.51 8.78
N PRO A 222 -13.78 -19.98 9.74
CA PRO A 222 -13.31 -20.76 10.90
C PRO A 222 -12.57 -22.07 10.55
N ASN A 223 -12.87 -22.63 9.38
CA ASN A 223 -12.26 -23.87 8.89
C ASN A 223 -10.94 -23.65 8.13
N THR A 224 -10.52 -22.40 7.93
CA THR A 224 -9.28 -22.11 7.21
C THR A 224 -8.08 -22.44 8.11
N PRO A 225 -7.11 -23.26 7.64
CA PRO A 225 -5.93 -23.59 8.44
C PRO A 225 -5.16 -22.33 8.84
N ALA A 226 -4.63 -22.30 10.07
CA ALA A 226 -3.93 -21.13 10.62
C ALA A 226 -2.75 -20.66 9.74
N SER A 227 -2.03 -21.58 9.11
CA SER A 227 -0.92 -21.25 8.20
C SER A 227 -1.41 -20.59 6.91
N SER A 228 -2.53 -21.05 6.34
CA SER A 228 -3.12 -20.47 5.14
C SER A 228 -3.73 -19.09 5.44
N ARG A 229 -4.41 -18.95 6.59
CA ARG A 229 -4.88 -17.64 7.07
C ARG A 229 -3.72 -16.66 7.21
N ALA A 230 -2.66 -17.04 7.94
CA ALA A 230 -1.52 -16.17 8.16
C ALA A 230 -0.86 -15.75 6.83
N LEU A 231 -0.75 -16.66 5.87
CA LEU A 231 -0.21 -16.37 4.55
C LEU A 231 -1.05 -15.34 3.77
N HIS A 232 -2.37 -15.52 3.69
CA HIS A 232 -3.25 -14.64 2.93
C HIS A 232 -3.55 -13.32 3.63
N VAL A 233 -3.65 -13.31 4.96
CA VAL A 233 -3.79 -12.06 5.72
C VAL A 233 -2.50 -11.26 5.66
N GLY A 234 -1.36 -11.93 5.78
CA GLY A 234 -0.04 -11.32 5.79
C GLY A 234 0.42 -10.75 4.47
N SER A 235 -0.05 -11.25 3.33
CA SER A 235 0.39 -10.75 2.02
C SER A 235 0.02 -9.29 1.80
N THR A 236 0.99 -8.49 1.37
CA THR A 236 0.79 -7.07 1.07
C THR A 236 -0.14 -6.93 -0.13
N PHE A 237 -1.21 -6.15 0.02
CA PHE A 237 -2.26 -5.98 -1.01
C PHE A 237 -2.94 -7.29 -1.45
N GLY A 238 -2.76 -8.36 -0.69
CA GLY A 238 -3.24 -9.69 -1.04
C GLY A 238 -2.37 -10.46 -2.03
N MET A 239 -1.20 -9.94 -2.39
CA MET A 239 -0.29 -10.56 -3.36
C MET A 239 0.73 -11.49 -2.69
N LEU A 240 0.73 -12.76 -3.07
CA LEU A 240 1.66 -13.78 -2.60
C LEU A 240 3.02 -13.68 -3.30
N ASP A 241 3.99 -14.44 -2.79
CA ASP A 241 5.33 -14.59 -3.39
C ASP A 241 5.23 -15.13 -4.83
N GLY A 242 5.80 -14.38 -5.77
CA GLY A 242 5.74 -14.64 -7.22
C GLY A 242 4.48 -14.13 -7.93
N GLU A 243 3.53 -13.51 -7.23
CA GLU A 243 2.39 -12.84 -7.86
C GLU A 243 2.75 -11.40 -8.27
N THR A 244 2.11 -10.92 -9.34
CA THR A 244 2.32 -9.56 -9.85
C THR A 244 1.20 -8.65 -9.39
N LEU A 245 1.55 -7.57 -8.69
CA LEU A 245 0.68 -6.41 -8.52
C LEU A 245 0.68 -5.62 -9.83
N SER A 246 -0.50 -5.33 -10.38
CA SER A 246 -0.69 -4.42 -11.51
C SER A 246 -1.88 -3.52 -11.19
N LEU A 247 -1.61 -2.25 -10.91
CA LEU A 247 -2.57 -1.30 -10.38
C LEU A 247 -2.49 0.04 -11.11
N ARG A 248 -3.63 0.52 -11.61
CA ARG A 248 -3.80 1.86 -12.15
C ARG A 248 -4.34 2.81 -11.09
N LEU A 249 -3.63 3.90 -10.85
CA LEU A 249 -4.04 4.98 -9.97
C LEU A 249 -4.12 6.30 -10.75
N VAL A 250 -4.90 7.23 -10.23
CA VAL A 250 -5.02 8.59 -10.77
C VAL A 250 -4.67 9.57 -9.66
N ALA A 251 -3.56 10.28 -9.83
CA ALA A 251 -3.10 11.32 -8.92
C ALA A 251 -3.62 12.68 -9.38
N ASP A 252 -4.08 13.54 -8.49
CA ASP A 252 -4.47 14.91 -8.87
C ASP A 252 -3.33 15.92 -8.71
N SER A 253 -2.34 15.58 -7.89
CA SER A 253 -1.24 16.47 -7.53
C SER A 253 -0.04 15.69 -6.99
N ALA A 254 1.14 16.29 -7.11
CA ALA A 254 2.39 15.82 -6.51
C ALA A 254 2.83 16.82 -5.45
N TRP A 255 3.04 16.34 -4.23
CA TRP A 255 3.35 17.17 -3.06
C TRP A 255 4.83 16.99 -2.69
N PRO A 256 5.57 18.08 -2.42
CA PRO A 256 7.00 17.98 -2.15
C PRO A 256 7.29 17.38 -0.77
N LEU A 257 8.31 16.53 -0.71
CA LEU A 257 8.97 16.09 0.52
C LEU A 257 10.20 16.97 0.81
N ASP A 258 10.63 17.01 2.06
CA ASP A 258 11.77 17.87 2.48
C ASP A 258 13.11 17.41 1.88
N ASP A 259 13.20 16.18 1.41
CA ASP A 259 14.39 15.58 0.78
C ASP A 259 14.48 15.81 -0.74
N GLY A 260 13.50 16.52 -1.32
CA GLY A 260 13.46 16.87 -2.74
C GLY A 260 12.69 15.88 -3.62
N ARG A 261 12.23 14.75 -3.07
CA ARG A 261 11.29 13.85 -3.73
C ARG A 261 9.86 14.38 -3.65
N TRP A 262 8.94 13.69 -4.30
CA TRP A 262 7.52 14.04 -4.35
C TRP A 262 6.67 12.85 -3.94
N GLN A 263 5.61 13.10 -3.19
CA GLN A 263 4.58 12.10 -2.89
C GLN A 263 3.33 12.39 -3.73
N LEU A 264 2.77 11.37 -4.37
CA LEU A 264 1.61 11.51 -5.24
C LEU A 264 0.32 11.46 -4.41
N HIS A 265 -0.51 12.48 -4.55
CA HIS A 265 -1.81 12.53 -3.89
C HIS A 265 -2.88 11.86 -4.76
N ILE A 266 -3.45 10.77 -4.24
CA ILE A 266 -4.52 10.01 -4.89
C ILE A 266 -5.83 10.36 -4.18
N PRO A 267 -6.72 11.19 -4.78
CA PRO A 267 -7.95 11.62 -4.12
C PRO A 267 -8.85 10.44 -3.75
N ALA A 268 -8.84 9.37 -4.56
CA ALA A 268 -9.64 8.18 -4.32
C ALA A 268 -9.41 7.57 -2.94
N PHE A 269 -8.20 7.65 -2.36
CA PHE A 269 -7.94 7.11 -1.01
C PHE A 269 -8.74 7.83 0.09
N TYR A 270 -9.03 9.11 -0.08
CA TYR A 270 -9.71 9.95 0.90
C TYR A 270 -11.24 9.93 0.72
N GLU A 271 -11.71 9.40 -0.41
CA GLU A 271 -13.13 9.24 -0.73
C GLU A 271 -13.65 7.83 -0.36
N LEU A 272 -12.77 6.92 0.07
CA LEU A 272 -13.14 5.56 0.43
C LEU A 272 -14.04 5.51 1.67
N ASP A 273 -15.16 4.82 1.53
CA ASP A 273 -16.02 4.42 2.64
C ASP A 273 -15.74 2.96 3.00
N PHE A 274 -14.77 2.74 3.89
CA PHE A 274 -14.38 1.40 4.34
C PHE A 274 -15.55 0.60 4.90
N GLU A 275 -16.40 1.28 5.66
CA GLU A 275 -17.56 0.68 6.30
C GLU A 275 -18.50 0.12 5.23
N ALA A 276 -18.90 0.97 4.28
CA ALA A 276 -19.76 0.54 3.18
C ALA A 276 -19.14 -0.62 2.39
N LEU A 277 -17.84 -0.55 2.06
CA LEU A 277 -17.15 -1.61 1.30
C LEU A 277 -17.19 -2.95 2.04
N ILE A 278 -16.87 -2.97 3.33
CA ILE A 278 -16.82 -4.19 4.14
C ILE A 278 -18.23 -4.76 4.36
N PHE A 279 -19.20 -3.94 4.77
CA PHE A 279 -20.56 -4.41 5.04
C PHE A 279 -21.31 -4.83 3.76
N ASN A 280 -21.09 -4.14 2.64
CA ASN A 280 -21.62 -4.58 1.35
C ASN A 280 -21.06 -5.97 0.98
N LYS A 281 -19.78 -6.25 1.28
CA LYS A 281 -19.20 -7.57 1.05
C LYS A 281 -19.82 -8.64 1.94
N VAL A 282 -20.06 -8.33 3.22
CA VAL A 282 -20.80 -9.24 4.13
C VAL A 282 -22.18 -9.53 3.58
N ALA A 283 -22.92 -8.50 3.14
CA ALA A 283 -24.26 -8.65 2.58
C ALA A 283 -24.27 -9.48 1.27
N GLU A 284 -23.23 -9.33 0.42
CA GLU A 284 -23.08 -10.10 -0.81
C GLU A 284 -22.84 -11.61 -0.53
N LYS A 285 -21.99 -11.93 0.45
CA LYS A 285 -21.52 -13.30 0.72
C LYS A 285 -22.39 -14.06 1.72
N SER A 286 -23.14 -13.36 2.56
CA SER A 286 -24.01 -13.97 3.56
C SER A 286 -25.27 -14.53 2.91
N ALA A 287 -25.30 -15.84 2.68
CA ALA A 287 -26.44 -16.54 2.06
C ALA A 287 -27.68 -16.65 2.97
N VAL A 288 -27.60 -16.18 4.21
CA VAL A 288 -28.64 -16.30 5.24
C VAL A 288 -29.10 -14.91 5.63
N ASN A 289 -30.36 -14.56 5.30
CA ASN A 289 -31.04 -13.43 5.93
C ASN A 289 -30.94 -13.63 7.45
N PRO A 290 -30.37 -12.68 8.22
CA PRO A 290 -30.30 -12.80 9.67
C PRO A 290 -31.71 -12.97 10.21
N VAL A 291 -31.99 -14.09 10.90
CA VAL A 291 -33.30 -14.35 11.51
C VAL A 291 -33.45 -13.56 12.82
N ASP A 292 -32.33 -13.07 13.36
CA ASP A 292 -32.18 -12.03 14.36
C ASP A 292 -31.11 -11.08 13.81
N ASP A 293 -31.22 -9.76 14.00
CA ASP A 293 -30.28 -8.68 13.57
C ASP A 293 -28.80 -8.86 14.01
N LEU A 294 -28.40 -10.05 14.46
CA LEU A 294 -27.06 -10.39 14.90
C LEU A 294 -26.25 -11.04 13.77
N LEU A 295 -25.15 -10.40 13.39
CA LEU A 295 -24.13 -10.97 12.50
C LEU A 295 -23.64 -12.32 13.03
N ASP A 296 -23.32 -13.26 12.14
CA ASP A 296 -22.72 -14.53 12.54
C ASP A 296 -21.24 -14.36 12.94
N SER A 297 -20.65 -15.38 13.58
CA SER A 297 -19.28 -15.30 14.08
C SER A 297 -18.23 -15.14 12.96
N HIS A 298 -18.51 -15.67 11.77
CA HIS A 298 -17.66 -15.50 10.61
C HIS A 298 -17.69 -14.06 10.11
N SER A 299 -18.88 -13.47 9.92
CA SER A 299 -19.00 -12.06 9.49
C SER A 299 -18.33 -11.10 10.46
N ARG A 300 -18.50 -11.25 11.78
CA ARG A 300 -17.80 -10.40 12.76
C ARG A 300 -16.28 -10.50 12.65
N SER A 301 -15.77 -11.73 12.53
CA SER A 301 -14.33 -11.98 12.40
C SER A 301 -13.78 -11.39 11.10
N PHE A 302 -14.54 -11.51 10.02
CA PHE A 302 -14.23 -10.91 8.73
C PHE A 302 -14.18 -9.38 8.81
N ILE A 303 -15.21 -8.74 9.37
CA ILE A 303 -15.31 -7.28 9.44
C ILE A 303 -14.08 -6.68 10.13
N LEU A 304 -13.74 -7.17 11.33
CA LEU A 304 -12.59 -6.66 12.08
C LEU A 304 -11.26 -6.91 11.37
N LEU A 305 -11.11 -8.09 10.75
CA LEU A 305 -9.91 -8.45 9.99
C LEU A 305 -9.76 -7.58 8.74
N ALA A 306 -10.84 -7.40 7.98
CA ALA A 306 -10.90 -6.61 6.75
C ALA A 306 -10.59 -5.15 7.04
N ALA A 307 -11.23 -4.58 8.07
CA ALA A 307 -11.00 -3.22 8.54
C ALA A 307 -9.52 -2.96 8.86
N ARG A 308 -8.90 -3.82 9.69
CA ARG A 308 -7.47 -3.69 10.03
C ARG A 308 -6.59 -3.83 8.80
N THR A 309 -6.84 -4.84 7.98
CA THR A 309 -5.93 -5.23 6.90
C THR A 309 -5.98 -4.23 5.75
N LEU A 310 -7.17 -3.81 5.32
CA LEU A 310 -7.31 -2.80 4.27
C LEU A 310 -6.72 -1.46 4.66
N MET A 311 -6.92 -1.04 5.90
CA MET A 311 -6.33 0.19 6.44
C MET A 311 -4.80 0.16 6.38
N LEU A 312 -4.18 -0.95 6.80
CA LEU A 312 -2.72 -1.11 6.73
C LEU A 312 -2.23 -1.23 5.28
N ASP A 313 -2.95 -1.95 4.42
CA ASP A 313 -2.61 -2.02 3.01
C ASP A 313 -2.66 -0.62 2.38
N LEU A 314 -3.72 0.17 2.58
CA LEU A 314 -3.81 1.51 1.99
C LEU A 314 -2.78 2.49 2.56
N LEU A 315 -2.44 2.37 3.84
CA LEU A 315 -1.32 3.10 4.45
C LEU A 315 0.00 2.83 3.73
N MET A 316 0.28 1.54 3.48
CA MET A 316 1.49 1.11 2.76
C MET A 316 1.46 1.54 1.30
N LEU A 317 0.31 1.44 0.64
CA LEU A 317 0.16 1.86 -0.75
C LEU A 317 0.45 3.36 -0.88
N GLU A 318 -0.15 4.20 -0.04
CA GLU A 318 0.07 5.65 -0.02
C GLU A 318 1.54 6.02 0.26
N ALA A 319 2.21 5.28 1.13
CA ALA A 319 3.62 5.46 1.45
C ALA A 319 4.58 5.05 0.31
N LEU A 320 4.14 4.15 -0.58
CA LEU A 320 4.90 3.72 -1.76
C LEU A 320 4.79 4.68 -2.94
N LEU A 321 3.83 5.60 -2.92
CA LEU A 321 3.63 6.58 -3.99
C LEU A 321 4.58 7.78 -3.87
N VAL A 322 5.86 7.48 -3.72
CA VAL A 322 6.94 8.47 -3.73
C VAL A 322 7.71 8.34 -5.03
N VAL A 323 7.97 9.47 -5.67
CA VAL A 323 8.69 9.58 -6.94
C VAL A 323 9.80 10.62 -6.83
N ASP A 324 10.88 10.43 -7.58
CA ASP A 324 12.02 11.36 -7.55
C ASP A 324 11.77 12.66 -8.33
N GLU A 325 10.92 12.61 -9.36
CA GLU A 325 10.57 13.75 -10.20
C GLU A 325 9.05 13.89 -10.34
N VAL A 326 8.56 15.12 -10.53
CA VAL A 326 7.13 15.38 -10.73
C VAL A 326 6.69 14.73 -12.05
N PRO A 327 5.66 13.88 -12.03
CA PRO A 327 5.21 13.20 -13.23
C PRO A 327 4.54 14.15 -14.22
N ASP A 328 4.67 13.85 -15.52
CA ASP A 328 4.03 14.62 -16.60
C ASP A 328 2.53 14.29 -16.75
N SER A 329 2.08 13.12 -16.28
CA SER A 329 0.70 12.65 -16.34
C SER A 329 0.14 12.40 -14.94
N ASN A 330 -1.18 12.50 -14.85
CA ASN A 330 -1.96 12.15 -13.67
C ASN A 330 -2.23 10.65 -13.56
N VAL A 331 -1.97 9.84 -14.60
CA VAL A 331 -2.16 8.38 -14.56
C VAL A 331 -0.86 7.71 -14.15
N ILE A 332 -0.95 6.85 -13.13
CA ILE A 332 0.16 6.14 -12.54
C ILE A 332 -0.09 4.64 -12.65
N HIS A 333 0.88 3.90 -13.17
CA HIS A 333 0.88 2.45 -13.22
C HIS A 333 1.83 1.93 -12.14
N PHE A 334 1.31 1.10 -11.25
CA PHE A 334 2.12 0.39 -10.27
C PHE A 334 2.16 -1.09 -10.64
N GLU A 335 3.26 -1.50 -11.27
CA GLU A 335 3.47 -2.88 -11.71
C GLU A 335 4.75 -3.48 -11.09
N THR A 336 4.58 -4.54 -10.29
CA THR A 336 5.71 -5.23 -9.65
C THR A 336 5.40 -6.69 -9.38
N GLU A 337 6.41 -7.55 -9.54
CA GLU A 337 6.40 -8.87 -8.90
C GLU A 337 6.59 -8.71 -7.39
N MET A 338 5.83 -9.46 -6.61
CA MET A 338 5.87 -9.45 -5.16
C MET A 338 6.71 -10.63 -4.67
N VAL A 339 7.65 -10.35 -3.77
CA VAL A 339 8.53 -11.36 -3.18
C VAL A 339 8.33 -11.47 -1.68
N SER A 340 8.56 -12.66 -1.13
CA SER A 340 8.47 -12.91 0.32
C SER A 340 9.39 -11.98 1.14
N SER A 341 8.89 -11.50 2.28
CA SER A 341 9.59 -10.60 3.20
C SER A 341 9.21 -10.87 4.67
N GLY A 342 9.96 -10.28 5.60
CA GLY A 342 9.55 -10.25 7.01
C GLY A 342 8.17 -9.57 7.18
N SER A 343 7.39 -10.03 8.15
CA SER A 343 6.09 -9.45 8.49
C SER A 343 6.08 -8.85 9.90
N LEU A 344 5.17 -7.90 10.13
CA LEU A 344 4.88 -7.33 11.44
C LEU A 344 3.55 -7.85 11.99
N GLY A 345 3.28 -7.59 13.28
CA GLY A 345 2.05 -7.97 13.94
C GLY A 345 2.07 -9.37 14.55
N LEU A 346 0.88 -9.92 14.78
CA LEU A 346 0.71 -11.23 15.42
C LEU A 346 1.00 -12.37 14.42
N ILE A 347 1.57 -13.48 14.90
CA ILE A 347 1.85 -14.66 14.06
C ILE A 347 0.60 -15.17 13.32
N LYS A 348 -0.58 -15.04 13.92
CA LYS A 348 -1.85 -15.49 13.34
C LYS A 348 -2.48 -14.51 12.35
N ASP A 349 -2.14 -13.22 12.48
CA ASP A 349 -2.66 -12.13 11.65
C ASP A 349 -1.50 -11.17 11.27
N PRO A 350 -0.47 -11.67 10.56
CA PRO A 350 0.69 -10.87 10.19
C PRO A 350 0.30 -9.77 9.19
N THR A 351 1.21 -8.84 8.95
CA THR A 351 0.99 -7.74 8.01
C THR A 351 2.26 -7.50 7.20
N TRP A 352 2.05 -7.24 5.90
CA TRP A 352 3.06 -6.86 4.93
C TRP A 352 4.19 -7.87 4.68
N GLY A 353 3.88 -9.16 4.70
CA GLY A 353 4.81 -10.28 4.50
C GLY A 353 5.28 -10.51 3.07
N THR A 354 4.88 -9.65 2.12
CA THR A 354 5.43 -9.61 0.76
C THR A 354 5.84 -8.19 0.41
N ARG A 355 6.76 -8.01 -0.53
CA ARG A 355 7.24 -6.68 -0.93
C ARG A 355 7.44 -6.60 -2.44
N PRO A 356 7.39 -5.41 -3.05
CA PRO A 356 7.90 -5.20 -4.39
C PRO A 356 9.34 -5.67 -4.55
N ILE A 357 9.65 -6.33 -5.66
CA ILE A 357 10.96 -6.95 -5.90
C ILE A 357 12.11 -5.93 -5.95
N ASP A 358 11.82 -4.71 -6.40
CA ASP A 358 12.76 -3.60 -6.53
C ASP A 358 13.14 -2.96 -5.19
N ILE A 359 12.32 -3.12 -4.14
CA ILE A 359 12.59 -2.54 -2.81
C ILE A 359 13.44 -3.50 -1.98
N PRO A 360 14.68 -3.15 -1.57
CA PRO A 360 15.51 -4.03 -0.77
C PRO A 360 14.89 -4.40 0.59
N GLU A 361 15.07 -5.64 1.04
CA GLU A 361 14.51 -6.15 2.31
C GLU A 361 14.76 -5.24 3.52
N GLY A 362 15.98 -4.71 3.66
CA GLY A 362 16.31 -3.79 4.77
C GLY A 362 15.57 -2.46 4.68
N ARG A 363 15.32 -1.94 3.47
CA ARG A 363 14.51 -0.73 3.25
C ARG A 363 13.04 -0.99 3.53
N TRP A 364 12.53 -2.13 3.06
CA TRP A 364 11.16 -2.56 3.33
C TRP A 364 10.89 -2.65 4.84
N ARG A 365 11.78 -3.30 5.59
CA ARG A 365 11.66 -3.41 7.06
C ARG A 365 11.56 -2.05 7.74
N LEU A 366 12.45 -1.11 7.39
CA LEU A 366 12.45 0.23 7.97
C LEU A 366 11.15 0.96 7.65
N MET A 367 10.61 0.80 6.45
CA MET A 367 9.34 1.39 6.07
C MET A 367 8.16 0.75 6.83
N GLN A 368 8.16 -0.58 7.00
CA GLN A 368 7.17 -1.26 7.84
C GLN A 368 7.21 -0.73 9.29
N GLU A 369 8.39 -0.61 9.89
CA GLU A 369 8.56 -0.08 11.26
C GLU A 369 8.14 1.39 11.39
N ASN A 370 8.37 2.19 10.34
CA ASN A 370 7.99 3.60 10.30
C ASN A 370 6.47 3.82 10.14
N LEU A 371 5.78 2.91 9.46
CA LEU A 371 4.35 3.03 9.15
C LEU A 371 3.46 2.27 10.14
N TYR A 372 3.93 1.18 10.73
CA TYR A 372 3.08 0.33 11.56
C TYR A 372 2.57 1.08 12.80
N PRO A 373 1.25 1.25 12.97
CA PRO A 373 0.72 2.00 14.11
C PRO A 373 1.01 1.31 15.44
N ASN A 374 1.23 2.11 16.48
CA ASN A 374 1.40 1.59 17.85
C ASN A 374 0.09 1.03 18.41
N LEU A 375 -1.03 1.66 18.03
CA LEU A 375 -2.36 1.23 18.42
C LEU A 375 -3.31 1.28 17.21
N ILE A 376 -4.02 0.17 17.03
CA ILE A 376 -5.17 0.06 16.12
C ILE A 376 -6.32 -0.47 16.98
N SER A 377 -7.31 0.37 17.24
CA SER A 377 -8.56 -0.02 17.87
C SER A 377 -9.67 0.11 16.84
N ILE A 378 -10.37 -0.99 16.58
CA ILE A 378 -11.51 -1.03 15.67
C ILE A 378 -12.70 -1.49 16.49
N THR A 379 -13.67 -0.61 16.64
CA THR A 379 -14.88 -0.89 17.41
C THR A 379 -16.05 -1.03 16.44
N MET A 380 -16.78 -2.13 16.58
CA MET A 380 -18.06 -2.33 15.89
C MET A 380 -19.16 -1.82 16.82
N LEU A 381 -19.93 -0.85 16.35
CA LEU A 381 -21.01 -0.27 17.13
C LEU A 381 -22.30 -1.04 16.85
N ASP A 382 -22.89 -1.60 17.90
CA ASP A 382 -24.19 -2.30 17.83
C ASP A 382 -25.32 -1.26 17.90
N GLY A 383 -25.79 -0.80 16.74
CA GLY A 383 -26.76 0.30 16.59
C GLY A 383 -27.83 0.03 15.51
N ILE A 384 -28.65 1.03 15.18
CA ILE A 384 -29.66 0.92 14.08
C ILE A 384 -28.99 0.82 12.71
N LYS A 385 -27.72 1.25 12.63
CA LYS A 385 -26.81 1.01 11.51
C LYS A 385 -25.60 0.25 12.05
N ASP A 386 -25.11 -0.67 11.24
CA ASP A 386 -23.82 -1.32 11.49
C ASP A 386 -22.71 -0.31 11.18
N ASP A 387 -22.15 0.32 12.22
CA ASP A 387 -21.12 1.35 12.07
C ASP A 387 -19.75 0.83 12.57
N LEU A 388 -18.67 1.30 11.94
CA LEU A 388 -17.29 1.02 12.38
C LEU A 388 -16.58 2.28 12.86
N GLU A 389 -16.01 2.21 14.06
CA GLU A 389 -15.16 3.25 14.61
C GLU A 389 -13.69 2.83 14.58
N PHE A 390 -12.85 3.68 13.98
CA PHE A 390 -11.41 3.46 13.87
C PHE A 390 -10.68 4.43 14.77
N ARG A 391 -9.79 3.90 15.61
CA ARG A 391 -8.82 4.68 16.38
C ARG A 391 -7.44 4.16 16.07
N ILE A 392 -6.68 4.99 15.36
CA ILE A 392 -5.30 4.73 14.97
C ILE A 392 -4.44 5.72 15.71
N LEU A 393 -3.41 5.23 16.38
CA LEU A 393 -2.45 6.08 17.05
C LEU A 393 -1.05 5.64 16.65
N ILE A 394 -0.34 6.60 16.05
CA ILE A 394 1.03 6.51 15.59
C ILE A 394 1.77 7.55 16.45
N ASP A 395 2.43 7.11 17.54
CA ASP A 395 3.04 8.07 18.48
C ASP A 395 4.28 8.77 17.91
N ASN A 396 4.89 8.16 16.88
CA ASN A 396 6.02 8.75 16.17
C ASN A 396 5.51 9.42 14.89
N GLU A 397 5.94 10.65 14.64
CA GLU A 397 5.79 11.24 13.31
C GLU A 397 6.48 10.32 12.29
N ILE A 398 5.72 9.92 11.26
CA ILE A 398 6.26 9.07 10.18
C ILE A 398 7.39 9.83 9.51
N ASP A 399 8.60 9.27 9.54
CA ASP A 399 9.78 9.89 8.94
C ASP A 399 9.75 9.69 7.42
N HIS A 400 9.58 10.78 6.67
CA HIS A 400 9.53 10.70 5.20
C HIS A 400 10.84 10.20 4.58
N ASN A 401 11.98 10.31 5.28
CA ASN A 401 13.28 9.83 4.79
C ASN A 401 13.35 8.29 4.74
N LEU A 402 12.46 7.61 5.45
CA LEU A 402 12.34 6.16 5.45
C LEU A 402 11.39 5.64 4.36
N LEU A 403 10.63 6.53 3.71
CA LEU A 403 9.85 6.19 2.51
C LEU A 403 10.78 5.90 1.33
N TYR A 404 10.35 5.03 0.42
CA TYR A 404 11.17 4.56 -0.70
C TYR A 404 10.54 4.93 -2.05
N SER A 405 11.34 5.49 -2.96
CA SER A 405 10.93 5.72 -4.37
C SER A 405 11.11 4.42 -5.14
N SER A 406 10.00 3.77 -5.49
CA SER A 406 10.01 2.49 -6.20
C SER A 406 10.10 2.71 -7.72
N GLU A 407 10.92 1.92 -8.40
CA GLU A 407 11.01 1.96 -9.87
C GLU A 407 9.76 1.37 -10.55
N SER A 408 8.93 0.67 -9.77
CA SER A 408 7.68 0.07 -10.20
C SER A 408 6.50 1.04 -10.21
N VAL A 409 6.63 2.23 -9.63
CA VAL A 409 5.64 3.30 -9.71
C VAL A 409 5.96 4.15 -10.93
N GLN A 410 5.30 3.87 -12.04
CA GLN A 410 5.60 4.45 -13.35
C GLN A 410 4.47 5.37 -13.82
N PRO A 411 4.71 6.69 -13.85
CA PRO A 411 3.78 7.62 -14.47
C PRO A 411 3.68 7.37 -15.98
N SER A 412 2.48 7.53 -16.55
CA SER A 412 2.35 7.56 -18.01
C SER A 412 3.17 8.72 -18.57
N SER A 413 4.05 8.45 -19.53
CA SER A 413 4.93 9.47 -20.12
C SER A 413 4.88 9.46 -21.66
N PRO A 414 5.04 10.63 -22.30
CA PRO A 414 5.17 10.70 -23.74
C PRO A 414 6.48 10.04 -24.19
N LEU A 415 6.46 9.44 -25.39
CA LEU A 415 7.63 8.79 -25.98
C LEU A 415 8.83 9.75 -26.14
N LEU A 416 8.54 11.05 -26.35
CA LEU A 416 9.55 12.08 -26.49
C LEU A 416 9.43 13.08 -25.34
N GLU A 417 10.54 13.24 -24.60
CA GLU A 417 10.71 14.35 -23.67
C GLU A 417 10.44 15.68 -24.37
N SER A 418 9.76 16.60 -23.67
CA SER A 418 9.42 17.93 -24.19
C SER A 418 8.74 17.89 -25.56
N GLN A 419 7.72 17.03 -25.71
CA GLN A 419 6.95 16.83 -26.95
C GLN A 419 6.60 18.12 -27.71
N TYR A 420 6.23 19.17 -26.98
CA TYR A 420 5.90 20.48 -27.55
C TYR A 420 7.05 21.11 -28.36
N LEU A 421 8.30 20.92 -27.95
CA LEU A 421 9.47 21.42 -28.68
C LEU A 421 9.63 20.71 -30.04
N TRP A 422 9.38 19.40 -30.08
CA TRP A 422 9.41 18.62 -31.32
C TRP A 422 8.31 19.07 -32.29
N VAL A 423 7.10 19.30 -31.78
CA VAL A 423 5.99 19.84 -32.57
C VAL A 423 6.36 21.22 -33.13
N ILE A 424 6.87 22.13 -32.30
CA ILE A 424 7.28 23.48 -32.71
C ILE A 424 8.40 23.43 -33.77
N ALA A 425 9.39 22.55 -33.60
CA ALA A 425 10.47 22.38 -34.56
C ALA A 425 9.96 21.85 -35.91
N GLY A 426 9.06 20.86 -35.89
CA GLY A 426 8.40 20.33 -37.08
C GLY A 426 7.62 21.39 -37.84
N ILE A 427 6.78 22.17 -37.12
CA ILE A 427 6.01 23.29 -37.68
C ILE A 427 6.95 24.34 -38.30
N SER A 428 8.03 24.69 -37.59
CA SER A 428 8.99 25.70 -38.03
C SER A 428 9.69 25.31 -39.33
N LEU A 429 10.14 24.05 -39.44
CA LEU A 429 10.77 23.53 -40.66
C LEU A 429 9.81 23.52 -41.85
N VAL A 430 8.58 23.07 -41.62
CA VAL A 430 7.53 23.07 -42.64
C VAL A 430 7.24 24.50 -43.13
N ALA A 431 7.04 25.44 -42.20
CA ALA A 431 6.79 26.84 -42.53
C ALA A 431 7.95 27.45 -43.33
N LEU A 432 9.20 27.17 -42.92
CA LEU A 432 10.39 27.62 -43.63
C LEU A 432 10.47 27.04 -45.05
N GLY A 433 10.11 25.77 -45.24
CA GLY A 433 9.97 25.15 -46.56
C GLY A 433 8.94 25.85 -47.45
N ILE A 434 7.76 26.16 -46.91
CA ILE A 434 6.69 26.89 -47.62
C ILE A 434 7.14 28.29 -48.01
N ILE A 435 7.79 29.03 -47.10
CA ILE A 435 8.29 30.39 -47.35
C ILE A 435 9.32 30.38 -48.48
N ILE A 436 10.28 29.43 -48.46
CA ILE A 436 11.30 29.32 -49.50
C ILE A 436 10.67 29.01 -50.86
N GLU A 437 9.74 28.06 -50.92
CA GLU A 437 9.09 27.70 -52.18
C GLU A 437 8.23 28.85 -52.72
N THR A 438 7.51 29.56 -51.85
CA THR A 438 6.71 30.74 -52.21
C THR A 438 7.60 31.83 -52.79
N LYS A 439 8.73 32.14 -52.15
CA LYS A 439 9.70 33.12 -52.65
C LYS A 439 10.29 32.70 -53.99
N ARG A 440 10.61 31.42 -54.17
CA ARG A 440 11.11 30.87 -55.44
C ARG A 440 10.08 31.04 -56.56
N ARG A 441 8.80 30.80 -56.26
CA ARG A 441 7.69 30.94 -57.21
C ARG A 441 7.42 32.38 -57.58
N THR A 442 7.39 33.30 -56.63
CA THR A 442 7.19 34.72 -56.91
C THR A 442 8.31 35.24 -57.82
N ARG A 443 9.56 34.82 -57.58
CA ARG A 443 10.68 35.11 -58.48
C ARG A 443 10.52 34.47 -59.87
N ALA A 444 10.06 33.23 -59.96
CA ALA A 444 9.79 32.59 -61.24
C ALA A 444 8.68 33.31 -62.03
N LYS A 445 7.59 33.71 -61.35
CA LYS A 445 6.51 34.51 -61.95
C LYS A 445 6.99 35.87 -62.42
N SER A 446 7.81 36.58 -61.63
CA SER A 446 8.34 37.88 -62.03
C SER A 446 9.29 37.77 -63.23
N ILE A 447 10.13 36.72 -63.28
CA ILE A 447 10.98 36.44 -64.43
C ILE A 447 10.13 36.12 -65.67
N LEU A 448 9.10 35.29 -65.54
CA LEU A 448 8.19 34.96 -66.65
C LEU A 448 7.45 36.21 -67.18
N GLN A 449 6.98 37.08 -66.28
CA GLN A 449 6.37 38.36 -66.66
C GLN A 449 7.35 39.29 -67.37
N GLN A 450 8.61 39.34 -66.93
CA GLN A 450 9.67 40.10 -67.62
C GLN A 450 9.96 39.51 -69.01
N PHE A 451 10.08 38.20 -69.15
CA PHE A 451 10.28 37.56 -70.46
C PHE A 451 9.11 37.77 -71.42
N ALA A 452 7.88 37.77 -70.91
CA ALA A 452 6.68 38.07 -71.70
C ALA A 452 6.61 39.55 -72.11
N ALA A 453 7.01 40.48 -71.23
CA ALA A 453 7.06 41.91 -71.52
C ALA A 453 8.18 42.29 -72.50
N ASP A 454 9.34 41.61 -72.42
CA ASP A 454 10.50 41.84 -73.29
C ASP A 454 10.37 41.21 -74.69
N ASN A 455 9.23 40.56 -75.00
CA ASN A 455 8.90 39.97 -76.30
C ASN A 455 9.99 39.03 -76.87
N LYS A 456 10.77 38.37 -76.00
CA LYS A 456 11.87 37.46 -76.39
C LYS A 456 11.41 36.10 -76.96
N TRP A 457 10.11 35.94 -77.19
CA TRP A 457 9.49 34.75 -77.79
C TRP A 457 9.18 34.93 -79.28
N ASN A 458 9.50 36.09 -79.87
CA ASN A 458 9.48 36.32 -81.32
C ASN A 458 10.89 36.28 -81.92
#